data_AF-A0AAV8V5B9-F1
#
_entry.id   AF-A0AAV8V5B9-F1
#
_cell.length_a   1.000
_cell.length_b   1.000
_cell.length_c   1.000
_cell.angle_alpha   90.00
_cell.angle_beta   90.00
_cell.angle_gamma   90.00
#
_symmetry.space_group_name_H-M   'P 1'
#
loop_
_entity.id
_entity.type
_entity.pdbx_description
1 polymer ?
#
loop_
_entity_poly.entity_id
_entity_poly.type
_entity_poly.pdbx_seq_one_letter_code
_entity_poly.pdbx_strand_id
1 'polypeptide(L)'
;MTCTCRKRNYTIPVGKRADGNALHYTVEWGFSKIISQFAFIDFKKNQKLLLQNLDTLYKVAVLLTNAHTCLYGHQVSDYFNVAPINLEQYFCY
;
A
#
# COMPACT_ATOMS: atom_id res chain seq x y z
N MET A 1 -14.84 5.25 23.91
CA MET A 1 -14.59 5.14 22.46
C MET A 1 -13.16 4.64 22.26
N THR A 2 -12.95 3.33 22.23
CA THR A 2 -11.63 2.73 21.98
C THR A 2 -11.48 2.49 20.48
N CYS A 3 -10.82 3.40 19.78
CA CYS A 3 -10.37 3.17 18.41
C CYS A 3 -9.30 2.06 18.45
N THR A 4 -9.69 0.82 18.15
CA THR A 4 -8.76 -0.28 17.91
C THR A 4 -8.12 -0.09 16.55
N CYS A 5 -7.17 0.85 16.47
CA CYS A 5 -6.22 0.93 15.36
C CYS A 5 -5.31 -0.31 15.44
N ARG A 6 -5.80 -1.44 14.92
CA ARG A 6 -5.04 -2.68 14.81
C ARG A 6 -3.89 -2.41 13.85
N LYS A 7 -2.73 -2.01 14.39
CA LYS A 7 -1.46 -2.07 13.67
C LYS A 7 -1.28 -3.53 13.24
N ARG A 8 -1.63 -3.84 11.99
CA ARG A 8 -1.19 -5.09 11.37
C ARG A 8 0.31 -4.92 11.21
N ASN A 9 1.07 -5.49 12.15
CA ASN A 9 2.51 -5.59 12.04
C ASN A 9 2.81 -6.49 10.83
N TYR A 10 3.12 -5.88 9.69
CA TYR A 10 3.66 -6.61 8.55
C TYR A 10 5.12 -6.90 8.87
N THR A 11 5.36 -8.06 9.50
CA THR A 11 6.72 -8.58 9.66
C THR A 11 7.20 -8.97 8.27
N ILE A 12 8.21 -8.25 7.75
CA ILE A 12 8.88 -8.62 6.50
C ILE A 12 9.57 -9.96 6.77
N PRO A 13 9.29 -11.04 6.02
CA PRO A 13 10.04 -12.27 6.14
C PRO A 13 11.46 -12.00 5.68
N VAL A 14 12.38 -11.88 6.64
CA VAL A 14 13.81 -11.71 6.38
C VAL A 14 14.32 -12.98 5.68
N GLY A 15 14.70 -12.86 4.39
CA GLY A 15 15.59 -13.84 3.75
C GLY A 15 14.97 -14.92 2.87
N LYS A 16 13.81 -14.71 2.20
CA LYS A 16 13.36 -15.67 1.16
C LYS A 16 13.98 -15.34 -0.20
N ARG A 17 14.76 -16.28 -0.74
CA ARG A 17 15.33 -16.27 -2.11
C ARG A 17 14.20 -16.10 -3.12
N ALA A 18 14.49 -15.46 -4.26
CA ALA A 18 13.56 -15.25 -5.36
C ALA A 18 12.97 -16.57 -5.91
N ASP A 19 11.90 -17.02 -5.28
CA ASP A 19 10.95 -18.01 -5.74
C ASP A 19 9.71 -17.27 -6.28
N GLY A 20 8.90 -17.90 -7.14
CA GLY A 20 7.71 -17.27 -7.76
C GLY A 20 6.70 -16.67 -6.77
N ASN A 21 6.85 -16.98 -5.49
CA ASN A 21 6.07 -16.44 -4.39
C ASN A 21 6.44 -14.98 -4.04
N ALA A 22 7.66 -14.51 -4.35
CA ALA A 22 8.13 -13.16 -4.05
C ALA A 22 7.25 -12.05 -4.68
N LEU A 23 6.74 -12.31 -5.89
CA LEU A 23 5.83 -11.40 -6.59
C LEU A 23 4.48 -11.28 -5.86
N HIS A 24 3.96 -12.40 -5.37
CA HIS A 24 2.68 -12.44 -4.64
C HIS A 24 2.80 -11.67 -3.32
N TYR A 25 3.89 -11.89 -2.55
CA TYR A 25 4.11 -11.16 -1.31
C TYR A 25 4.26 -9.65 -1.54
N THR A 26 4.93 -9.24 -2.61
CA THR A 26 5.09 -7.81 -2.94
C THR A 26 3.74 -7.15 -3.26
N VAL A 27 2.89 -7.82 -4.03
CA VAL A 27 1.54 -7.35 -4.35
C VAL A 27 0.66 -7.33 -3.10
N GLU A 28 0.70 -8.37 -2.26
CA GLU A 28 -0.04 -8.43 -1.00
C GLU A 28 0.34 -7.30 -0.05
N TRP A 29 1.64 -6.96 0.05
CA TRP A 29 2.09 -5.84 0.88
C TRP A 29 1.59 -4.50 0.36
N GLY A 30 1.67 -4.27 -0.96
CA GLY A 30 1.13 -3.05 -1.59
C GLY A 30 -0.37 -2.90 -1.35
N PHE A 31 -1.13 -3.98 -1.58
CA PHE A 31 -2.58 -4.01 -1.37
C PHE A 31 -2.95 -3.74 0.09
N SER A 32 -2.23 -4.35 1.02
CA SER A 32 -2.51 -4.21 2.44
C SER A 32 -2.17 -2.81 2.99
N LYS A 33 -1.20 -2.13 2.39
CA LYS A 33 -0.89 -0.72 2.66
C LYS A 33 -2.03 0.20 2.22
N ILE A 34 -2.54 0.01 1.01
CA ILE A 34 -3.64 0.80 0.44
C ILE A 34 -4.89 0.68 1.34
N ILE A 35 -5.28 -0.54 1.72
CA ILE A 35 -6.44 -0.76 2.63
C ILE A 35 -6.21 -0.13 4.01
N SER A 36 -4.96 -0.11 4.49
CA SER A 36 -4.65 0.51 5.79
C SER A 36 -4.72 2.03 5.75
N GLN A 37 -4.38 2.66 4.62
CA GLN A 37 -4.41 4.11 4.46
C GLN A 37 -5.82 4.62 4.09
N PHE A 38 -6.57 3.82 3.34
CA PHE A 38 -7.86 4.23 2.76
C PHE A 38 -8.98 3.26 3.14
N ALA A 39 -9.65 3.56 4.25
CA ALA A 39 -10.74 2.72 4.78
C ALA A 39 -11.98 2.65 3.88
N PHE A 40 -12.10 3.52 2.87
CA PHE A 40 -13.18 3.50 1.89
C PHE A 40 -13.02 2.43 0.80
N ILE A 41 -11.82 1.89 0.62
CA ILE A 41 -11.51 0.78 -0.32
C ILE A 41 -11.70 -0.56 0.37
N ASP A 42 -11.77 -0.56 1.70
CA ASP A 42 -12.00 -1.78 2.47
C ASP A 42 -13.44 -2.26 2.25
N PHE A 43 -13.56 -3.34 1.48
CA PHE A 43 -14.83 -4.00 1.17
C PHE A 43 -15.68 -4.25 2.41
N LYS A 44 -15.04 -4.62 3.53
CA LYS A 44 -15.72 -4.98 4.77
C LYS A 44 -16.27 -3.77 5.53
N LYS A 45 -15.69 -2.58 5.34
CA LYS A 45 -16.01 -1.41 6.17
C LYS A 45 -16.99 -0.44 5.50
N ASN A 46 -16.82 -0.16 4.20
CA ASN A 46 -17.51 0.98 3.58
C ASN A 46 -18.06 0.72 2.17
N GLN A 47 -17.72 -0.41 1.56
CA GLN A 47 -18.02 -0.62 0.16
C GLN A 47 -19.44 -1.15 -0.03
N LYS A 48 -20.31 -0.35 -0.65
CA LYS A 48 -21.65 -0.76 -1.04
C LYS A 48 -21.62 -1.30 -2.47
N LEU A 49 -22.08 -2.54 -2.67
CA LEU A 49 -22.21 -3.16 -3.99
C LEU A 49 -23.02 -2.24 -4.92
N LEU A 50 -22.49 -1.98 -6.13
CA LEU A 50 -23.12 -1.20 -7.20
C LEU A 50 -23.31 0.30 -6.94
N LEU A 51 -22.84 0.84 -5.80
CA LEU A 51 -23.06 2.26 -5.45
C LEU A 51 -21.83 3.16 -5.67
N GLN A 52 -20.62 2.58 -5.69
CA GLN A 52 -19.37 3.33 -5.76
C GLN A 52 -18.54 2.90 -6.95
N ASN A 53 -17.88 3.86 -7.60
CA ASN A 53 -16.91 3.59 -8.67
C ASN A 53 -15.58 3.17 -8.04
N LEU A 54 -15.45 1.87 -7.80
CA LEU A 54 -14.29 1.26 -7.13
C LEU A 54 -13.02 1.36 -7.95
N ASP A 55 -13.13 1.23 -9.26
CA ASP A 55 -12.00 1.30 -10.18
C ASP A 55 -11.29 2.66 -10.07
N THR A 56 -12.04 3.76 -10.15
CA THR A 56 -11.49 5.11 -10.02
C THR A 56 -10.93 5.36 -8.62
N LEU A 57 -11.62 4.89 -7.59
CA LEU A 57 -11.22 5.10 -6.20
C LEU A 57 -9.94 4.34 -5.86
N TYR A 58 -9.81 3.12 -6.37
CA TYR A 58 -8.61 2.30 -6.22
C TYR A 58 -7.41 2.90 -6.98
N LYS A 59 -7.61 3.35 -8.23
CA LYS A 59 -6.55 4.02 -9.01
C LYS A 59 -6.00 5.26 -8.31
N VAL A 60 -6.89 6.12 -7.82
CA VAL A 60 -6.51 7.32 -7.06
C VAL A 60 -5.77 6.96 -5.77
N ALA A 61 -6.25 5.95 -5.07
CA ALA A 61 -5.61 5.51 -3.84
C ALA A 61 -4.22 4.91 -4.06
N VAL A 62 -4.02 4.11 -5.11
CA VAL A 62 -2.70 3.61 -5.51
C VAL A 62 -1.76 4.78 -5.78
N LEU A 63 -2.18 5.78 -6.55
CA LEU A 63 -1.39 6.98 -6.82
C LEU A 63 -1.00 7.73 -5.54
N LEU A 64 -1.95 7.95 -4.64
CA LEU A 64 -1.70 8.62 -3.36
C LEU A 64 -0.80 7.78 -2.44
N THR A 65 -0.95 6.46 -2.41
CA THR A 65 -0.07 5.55 -1.65
C THR A 65 1.36 5.61 -2.19
N ASN A 66 1.55 5.70 -3.50
CA ASN A 66 2.86 5.84 -4.12
C ASN A 66 3.48 7.21 -3.79
N ALA A 67 2.72 8.30 -3.92
CA ALA A 67 3.16 9.64 -3.51
C ALA A 67 3.52 9.71 -2.02
N HIS A 68 2.71 9.09 -1.15
CA HIS A 68 3.02 8.97 0.28
C HIS A 68 4.31 8.18 0.51
N THR A 69 4.59 7.17 -0.31
CA THR A 69 5.84 6.39 -0.23
C THR A 69 7.04 7.23 -0.67
N CYS A 70 6.89 8.13 -1.63
CA CYS A 70 7.91 9.09 -2.02
C CYS A 70 8.26 10.07 -0.89
N LEU A 71 7.26 10.56 -0.15
CA LEU A 71 7.46 11.57 0.91
C LEU A 71 7.95 10.99 2.24
N TYR A 72 7.39 9.86 2.67
CA TYR A 72 7.61 9.29 4.00
C TYR A 72 8.42 7.99 3.99
N GLY A 73 8.78 7.49 2.81
CA GLY A 73 9.42 6.20 2.65
C GLY A 73 8.48 5.02 2.90
N HIS A 74 9.05 3.82 2.84
CA HIS A 74 8.38 2.59 3.20
C HIS A 74 9.39 1.62 3.80
N GLN A 75 8.97 0.89 4.83
CA GLN A 75 9.63 -0.32 5.33
C GLN A 75 10.25 -1.26 4.26
N VAL A 76 9.68 -1.33 3.05
CA VAL A 76 10.24 -2.09 1.92
C VAL A 76 11.46 -1.38 1.30
N SER A 77 11.38 -0.06 1.13
CA SER A 77 12.49 0.79 0.69
C SER A 77 13.64 0.75 1.70
N ASP A 78 13.34 0.74 3.00
CA ASP A 78 14.33 0.53 4.06
C ASP A 78 14.97 -0.88 3.98
N TYR A 79 14.15 -1.91 3.72
CA TYR A 79 14.62 -3.29 3.60
C TYR A 79 15.57 -3.49 2.41
N PHE A 80 15.27 -2.88 1.28
CA PHE A 80 16.12 -2.95 0.09
C PHE A 80 17.22 -1.87 0.05
N ASN A 81 17.27 -0.99 1.06
CA ASN A 81 18.16 0.17 1.12
C ASN A 81 18.09 1.03 -0.16
N VAL A 82 16.89 1.19 -0.72
CA VAL A 82 16.63 1.98 -1.92
C VAL A 82 15.95 3.27 -1.50
N ALA A 83 16.58 4.41 -1.76
CA ALA A 83 15.98 5.71 -1.48
C ALA A 83 14.73 5.93 -2.36
N PRO A 84 13.62 6.41 -1.79
CA PRO A 84 12.44 6.74 -2.57
C PRO A 84 12.74 7.90 -3.54
N ILE A 85 12.16 7.82 -4.74
CA ILE A 85 12.25 8.87 -5.76
C ILE A 85 11.44 10.09 -5.29
N ASN A 86 11.92 11.30 -5.61
CA ASN A 86 11.24 12.56 -5.30
C ASN A 86 9.83 12.60 -5.91
N LEU A 87 8.89 13.25 -5.20
CA LEU A 87 7.49 13.31 -5.62
C LEU A 87 7.31 14.02 -6.98
N GLU A 88 8.06 15.11 -7.23
CA GLU A 88 8.04 15.78 -8.54
C GLU A 88 8.50 14.85 -9.67
N GLN A 89 9.56 14.08 -9.43
CA GLN A 89 10.09 13.15 -10.41
C GLN A 89 9.15 11.96 -10.66
N TYR A 90 8.32 11.59 -9.67
CA TYR A 90 7.30 10.54 -9.84
C TYR A 90 6.11 11.00 -10.71
N PHE A 91 5.68 12.25 -10.59
CA PHE A 91 4.53 12.78 -11.37
C PHE A 91 4.93 13.39 -12.71
N CYS A 92 6.20 13.75 -12.89
CA CYS A 92 6.71 14.34 -14.13
C CYS A 92 7.21 13.28 -15.12
N TYR A 93 7.26 12.00 -14.71
CA TYR A 93 7.52 10.85 -15.57
C TYR A 93 6.26 10.40 -16.30
#